data_AF-A0A838YIP5-F1
#
_entry.id   AF-A0A838YIP5-F1
#
_cell.length_a   1.000
_cell.length_b   1.000
_cell.length_c   1.000
_cell.angle_alpha   90.00
_cell.angle_beta   90.00
_cell.angle_gamma   90.00
#
_symmetry.space_group_name_H-M   'P 1'
#
loop_
_entity.id
_entity.type
_entity.pdbx_description
1 polymer ?
#
loop_
_entity_poly.entity_id
_entity_poly.type
_entity_poly.pdbx_seq_one_letter_code
_entity_poly.pdbx_strand_id
1 'polypeptide(L)'
;SLAGKDPKSISPEMDGISFAPLIRGKDQINHRNHILYEYHWEWNFPATPTCLAIRTNRYKYIYYHGIWDRNGFYDLENDPHERHNLIQIPQYKKKIETLRNQLFNELQLSNGLNMPIRPPKGDQFYDRKIK
;
A
#
# COMPACT_ATOMS: atom_id res chain seq x y z
N SER A 1 1.32 23.19 -11.01
CA SER A 1 2.25 22.68 -9.96
C SER A 1 2.97 23.84 -9.28
N LEU A 2 3.86 23.60 -8.31
CA LEU A 2 4.76 24.63 -7.77
C LEU A 2 5.78 25.12 -8.83
N ALA A 3 6.20 24.23 -9.74
CA ALA A 3 7.12 24.53 -10.83
C ALA A 3 6.41 25.09 -12.10
N GLY A 4 5.17 25.58 -12.00
CA GLY A 4 4.45 26.20 -13.11
C GLY A 4 3.91 25.26 -14.20
N LYS A 5 4.32 23.98 -14.25
CA LYS A 5 3.77 22.99 -15.20
C LYS A 5 2.43 22.40 -14.75
N ASP A 6 1.56 22.08 -15.71
CA ASP A 6 0.34 21.29 -15.47
C ASP A 6 0.74 19.84 -15.15
N PRO A 7 0.33 19.26 -14.00
CA PRO A 7 0.61 17.86 -13.70
C PRO A 7 0.18 16.88 -14.78
N LYS A 8 -0.87 17.19 -15.55
CA LYS A 8 -1.37 16.34 -16.64
C LYS A 8 -0.49 16.34 -17.89
N SER A 9 0.47 17.27 -18.00
CA SER A 9 1.40 17.35 -19.13
C SER A 9 2.81 16.84 -18.81
N ILE A 10 2.99 16.20 -17.65
CA ILE A 10 4.26 15.63 -17.21
C ILE A 10 4.31 14.16 -17.64
N SER A 11 5.45 13.75 -18.22
CA SER A 11 5.79 12.36 -18.49
C SER A 11 7.03 11.99 -17.65
N PRO A 12 7.01 10.86 -16.92
CA PRO A 12 5.90 9.90 -16.81
C PRO A 12 4.70 10.49 -16.05
N GLU A 13 3.53 9.86 -16.24
CA GLU A 13 2.34 10.17 -15.45
C GLU A 13 2.62 9.94 -13.95
N MET A 14 1.94 10.71 -13.11
CA MET A 14 2.17 10.71 -11.66
C MET A 14 0.92 10.21 -10.93
N ASP A 15 1.08 9.24 -10.04
CA ASP A 15 -0.01 8.70 -9.19
C ASP A 15 -0.42 9.66 -8.04
N GLY A 16 0.39 10.70 -7.82
CA GLY A 16 0.23 11.68 -6.75
C GLY A 16 -0.69 12.86 -7.13
N ILE A 17 -1.30 13.47 -6.12
CA ILE A 17 -2.02 14.75 -6.26
C ILE A 17 -1.10 15.88 -5.79
N SER A 18 -1.07 17.00 -6.53
CA SER A 18 -0.25 18.14 -6.16
C SER A 18 -0.73 18.81 -4.86
N PHE A 19 0.22 19.09 -3.96
CA PHE A 19 -0.01 19.87 -2.73
C PHE A 19 0.01 21.39 -2.94
N ALA A 20 0.30 21.87 -4.15
CA ALA A 20 0.42 23.31 -4.44
C ALA A 20 -0.83 24.15 -4.07
N PRO A 21 -2.08 23.66 -4.22
CA PRO A 21 -3.27 24.40 -3.78
C PRO A 21 -3.29 24.65 -2.26
N LEU A 22 -2.96 23.63 -1.45
CA LEU A 22 -2.95 23.73 0.01
C LEU A 22 -1.95 24.78 0.50
N ILE A 23 -0.73 24.79 -0.06
CA ILE A 23 0.32 25.77 0.27
C ILE A 23 -0.14 27.20 -0.05
N ARG A 24 -1.01 27.36 -1.06
CA ARG A 24 -1.55 28.66 -1.49
C ARG A 24 -2.84 29.03 -0.75
N GLY A 25 -3.20 28.33 0.33
CA GLY A 25 -4.40 28.59 1.11
C GLY A 25 -5.71 28.28 0.38
N LYS A 26 -5.65 27.46 -0.69
CA LYS A 26 -6.84 27.00 -1.41
C LYS A 26 -7.25 25.63 -0.86
N ASP A 27 -8.55 25.43 -0.73
CA ASP A 27 -9.11 24.12 -0.39
C ASP A 27 -8.71 23.08 -1.44
N GLN A 28 -8.36 21.89 -0.97
CA GLN A 28 -8.04 20.77 -1.85
C GLN A 28 -9.32 20.06 -2.24
N ILE A 29 -9.72 20.19 -3.51
CA ILE A 29 -10.99 19.66 -4.05
C ILE A 29 -11.05 18.12 -4.03
N ASN A 30 -9.93 17.43 -3.85
CA ASN A 30 -9.87 15.97 -3.80
C ASN A 30 -9.28 15.49 -2.48
N HIS A 31 -10.15 15.20 -1.52
CA HIS A 31 -9.78 14.46 -0.31
C HIS A 31 -9.54 13.01 -0.68
N ARG A 32 -8.28 12.58 -0.63
CA ARG A 32 -7.93 11.17 -0.74
C ARG A 32 -8.44 10.46 0.53
N ASN A 33 -9.42 9.57 0.37
CA ASN A 33 -10.04 8.85 1.49
C ASN A 33 -9.23 7.62 1.96
N HIS A 34 -8.24 7.21 1.17
CA HIS A 34 -7.39 6.05 1.44
C HIS A 34 -6.06 6.12 0.69
N ILE A 35 -5.07 5.37 1.17
CA ILE A 35 -3.80 5.16 0.49
C ILE A 35 -3.63 3.67 0.16
N LEU A 36 -2.97 3.40 -0.95
CA LEU A 36 -2.46 2.07 -1.30
C LEU A 36 -0.98 1.98 -0.90
N TYR A 37 -0.56 0.81 -0.49
CA TYR A 37 0.83 0.49 -0.17
C TYR A 37 1.21 -0.84 -0.79
N GLU A 38 2.36 -0.87 -1.45
CA GLU A 38 2.89 -2.04 -2.15
C GLU A 38 4.35 -2.24 -1.72
N TYR A 39 4.65 -3.45 -1.25
CA TYR A 39 6.01 -3.92 -1.05
C TYR A 39 6.14 -5.24 -1.81
N HIS A 40 7.06 -5.29 -2.79
CA HIS A 40 7.31 -6.51 -3.55
C HIS A 40 8.47 -7.27 -2.94
N TRP A 41 8.32 -8.58 -2.82
CA TRP A 41 9.39 -9.47 -2.40
C TRP A 41 10.69 -9.19 -3.15
N GLU A 42 11.83 -9.27 -2.43
CA GLU A 42 13.14 -9.05 -3.01
C GLU A 42 14.18 -10.05 -2.46
N TRP A 43 15.15 -10.38 -3.32
CA TRP A 43 16.20 -11.36 -3.04
C TRP A 43 16.96 -11.11 -1.75
N ASN A 44 17.24 -9.85 -1.42
CA ASN A 44 18.06 -9.49 -0.27
C ASN A 44 17.32 -9.64 1.07
N PHE A 45 15.98 -9.66 1.04
CA PHE A 45 15.12 -9.75 2.22
C PHE A 45 14.05 -10.84 2.02
N PRO A 46 14.46 -12.11 1.87
CA PRO A 46 13.56 -13.19 1.48
C PRO A 46 12.48 -13.50 2.52
N ALA A 47 12.71 -13.10 3.77
CA ALA A 47 11.78 -13.25 4.88
C ALA A 47 10.58 -12.27 4.81
N THR A 48 10.64 -11.24 3.97
CA THR A 48 9.55 -10.26 3.82
C THR A 48 8.74 -10.61 2.56
N PRO A 49 7.54 -11.21 2.70
CA PRO A 49 6.68 -11.49 1.55
C PRO A 49 6.24 -10.21 0.86
N THR A 50 5.75 -10.35 -0.37
CA THR A 50 5.00 -9.26 -1.01
C THR A 50 3.81 -8.89 -0.13
N CYS A 51 3.72 -7.61 0.22
CA CYS A 51 2.71 -7.03 1.09
C CYS A 51 1.96 -5.95 0.32
N LEU A 52 0.64 -6.13 0.21
CA LEU A 52 -0.27 -5.18 -0.43
C LEU A 52 -1.25 -4.69 0.63
N ALA A 53 -1.44 -3.37 0.75
CA ALA A 53 -2.33 -2.84 1.77
C ALA A 53 -3.14 -1.65 1.27
N ILE A 54 -4.33 -1.51 1.83
CA ILE A 54 -5.17 -0.32 1.72
C ILE A 54 -5.41 0.23 3.12
N ARG A 55 -5.16 1.53 3.29
CA ARG A 55 -5.39 2.24 4.55
C ARG A 55 -6.34 3.39 4.32
N THR A 56 -7.50 3.34 4.96
CA THR A 56 -8.44 4.45 5.08
C THR A 56 -8.13 5.28 6.35
N ASN A 57 -8.93 6.30 6.63
CA ASN A 57 -8.83 7.05 7.89
C ASN A 57 -9.01 6.17 9.14
N ARG A 58 -9.89 5.15 9.07
CA ARG A 58 -10.23 4.30 10.22
C ARG A 58 -9.68 2.89 10.13
N TYR A 59 -9.75 2.26 8.96
CA TYR A 59 -9.39 0.85 8.81
C TYR A 59 -8.18 0.67 7.93
N LYS A 60 -7.37 -0.34 8.24
CA LYS A 60 -6.27 -0.83 7.41
C LYS A 60 -6.49 -2.31 7.11
N TYR A 61 -6.35 -2.69 5.84
CA TYR A 61 -6.32 -4.08 5.40
C TYR A 61 -4.96 -4.37 4.77
N ILE A 62 -4.39 -5.53 5.10
CA ILE A 62 -3.10 -6.01 4.60
C ILE A 62 -3.28 -7.41 4.04
N TYR A 63 -2.82 -7.61 2.81
CA TYR A 63 -2.75 -8.88 2.12
C TYR A 63 -1.29 -9.29 1.92
N TYR A 64 -0.94 -10.50 2.35
CA TYR A 64 0.38 -11.09 2.12
C TYR A 64 0.29 -12.14 1.01
N HIS A 65 0.93 -11.86 -0.12
CA HIS A 65 0.91 -12.78 -1.26
C HIS A 65 1.72 -14.04 -0.94
N GLY A 66 1.15 -15.21 -1.20
CA GLY A 66 1.81 -16.50 -1.02
C GLY A 66 1.88 -16.99 0.43
N ILE A 67 1.40 -16.23 1.42
CA ILE A 67 1.34 -16.67 2.82
C ILE A 67 -0.11 -16.77 3.30
N TRP A 68 -0.47 -17.97 3.75
CA TRP A 68 -1.83 -18.25 4.21
C TRP A 68 -1.99 -17.78 5.66
N ASP A 69 -3.23 -17.40 6.02
CA ASP A 69 -3.63 -17.05 7.38
C ASP A 69 -2.82 -15.93 8.08
N ARG A 70 -2.11 -15.11 7.32
CA ARG A 70 -1.31 -13.98 7.85
C ARG A 70 -1.87 -12.60 7.53
N ASN A 71 -2.96 -12.50 6.76
CA ASN A 71 -3.55 -11.21 6.41
C ASN A 71 -3.88 -10.38 7.66
N GLY A 72 -3.84 -9.06 7.52
CA GLY A 72 -4.05 -8.11 8.60
C GLY A 72 -5.32 -7.29 8.40
N PHE A 73 -6.07 -7.06 9.48
CA PHE A 73 -7.12 -6.06 9.52
C PHE A 73 -7.09 -5.32 10.85
N TYR A 74 -7.05 -3.99 10.81
CA TYR A 74 -6.87 -3.15 11.99
C TYR A 74 -7.86 -1.98 12.00
N ASP A 75 -8.43 -1.66 13.16
CA ASP A 75 -9.23 -0.46 13.42
C ASP A 75 -8.33 0.61 14.06
N LEU A 76 -7.81 1.52 13.25
CA LEU A 76 -6.86 2.58 13.61
C LEU A 76 -7.45 3.62 14.56
N GLU A 77 -8.78 3.72 14.65
CA GLU A 77 -9.44 4.62 15.60
C GLU A 77 -9.34 4.07 17.03
N ASN A 78 -9.53 2.76 17.18
CA ASN A 78 -9.48 2.07 18.48
C ASN A 78 -8.09 1.50 18.80
N ASP A 79 -7.25 1.26 17.79
CA ASP A 79 -5.92 0.70 17.88
C ASP A 79 -4.94 1.43 16.94
N PRO A 80 -4.55 2.68 17.28
CA PRO A 80 -3.66 3.49 16.45
C PRO A 80 -2.25 2.91 16.31
N HIS A 81 -1.90 1.93 17.14
CA HIS A 81 -0.61 1.24 17.12
C HIS A 81 -0.66 -0.12 16.42
N GLU A 82 -1.81 -0.49 15.82
CA GLU A 82 -1.99 -1.72 15.03
C GLU A 82 -1.55 -3.00 15.79
N ARG A 83 -1.81 -3.06 17.10
CA ARG A 83 -1.39 -4.18 17.97
C ARG A 83 -2.30 -5.40 17.88
N HIS A 84 -3.56 -5.22 17.46
CA HIS A 84 -4.59 -6.25 17.47
C HIS A 84 -5.08 -6.54 16.06
N ASN A 85 -4.72 -7.71 15.55
CA ASN A 85 -5.21 -8.16 14.24
C ASN A 85 -6.65 -8.70 14.36
N LEU A 86 -7.59 -8.02 13.71
CA LEU A 86 -9.01 -8.30 13.72
C LEU A 86 -9.46 -9.15 12.51
N ILE A 87 -8.53 -9.70 11.72
CA ILE A 87 -8.83 -10.41 10.45
C ILE A 87 -9.78 -11.60 10.62
N GLN A 88 -9.75 -12.28 11.76
CA GLN A 88 -10.58 -13.46 12.04
C GLN A 88 -11.90 -13.13 12.76
N ILE A 89 -12.14 -11.86 13.11
CA ILE A 89 -13.32 -11.51 13.90
C ILE A 89 -14.56 -11.40 12.97
N PRO A 90 -15.60 -12.23 13.17
CA PRO A 90 -16.73 -12.32 12.23
C PRO A 90 -17.46 -10.99 11.98
N GLN A 91 -17.51 -10.12 12.99
CA GLN A 91 -18.20 -8.82 12.89
C GLN A 91 -17.60 -7.90 11.81
N TYR A 92 -16.31 -8.05 11.49
CA TYR A 92 -15.63 -7.23 10.48
C TYR A 92 -15.59 -7.86 9.10
N LYS A 93 -16.12 -9.08 8.91
CA LYS A 93 -16.02 -9.84 7.65
C LYS A 93 -16.42 -9.02 6.42
N LYS A 94 -17.57 -8.34 6.47
CA LYS A 94 -18.06 -7.50 5.37
C LYS A 94 -17.13 -6.32 5.07
N LYS A 95 -16.53 -5.71 6.10
CA LYS A 95 -15.60 -4.58 5.96
C LYS A 95 -14.28 -5.04 5.34
N ILE A 96 -13.76 -6.18 5.80
CA ILE A 96 -12.57 -6.84 5.26
C ILE A 96 -12.76 -7.14 3.77
N GLU A 97 -13.88 -7.77 3.41
CA GLU A 97 -14.21 -8.08 2.00
C GLU A 97 -14.30 -6.81 1.14
N THR A 98 -14.91 -5.74 1.67
CA THR A 98 -15.02 -4.46 0.97
C THR A 98 -13.63 -3.87 0.68
N LEU A 99 -12.76 -3.78 1.68
CA LEU A 99 -11.42 -3.22 1.50
C LEU A 99 -10.53 -4.10 0.63
N ARG A 100 -10.65 -5.43 0.75
CA ARG A 100 -9.96 -6.38 -0.13
C ARG A 100 -10.35 -6.14 -1.58
N ASN A 101 -11.65 -6.08 -1.87
CA ASN A 101 -12.13 -5.88 -3.23
C ASN A 101 -11.69 -4.51 -3.77
N GLN A 102 -11.76 -3.46 -2.94
CA GLN A 102 -11.27 -2.13 -3.31
C GLN A 102 -9.77 -2.14 -3.64
N LEU A 103 -8.94 -2.73 -2.79
CA LEU A 103 -7.49 -2.86 -3.00
C LEU A 103 -7.18 -3.50 -4.36
N PHE A 104 -7.75 -4.66 -4.64
CA PHE A 104 -7.46 -5.38 -5.89
C PHE A 104 -8.03 -4.69 -7.13
N ASN A 105 -9.18 -4.03 -7.03
CA ASN A 105 -9.74 -3.25 -8.14
C ASN A 105 -8.83 -2.07 -8.50
N GLU A 106 -8.33 -1.34 -7.50
CA GLU A 106 -7.45 -0.20 -7.76
C GLU A 106 -6.08 -0.63 -8.27
N LEU A 107 -5.50 -1.70 -7.72
CA LEU A 107 -4.25 -2.28 -8.25
C LEU A 107 -4.41 -2.78 -9.69
N GLN A 108 -5.58 -3.29 -10.06
CA GLN A 108 -5.86 -3.69 -11.45
C GLN A 108 -5.88 -2.47 -12.37
N LEU A 109 -6.49 -1.37 -11.94
CA LEU A 109 -6.58 -0.12 -12.71
C LEU A 109 -5.22 0.58 -12.85
N SER A 110 -4.37 0.51 -11.83
CA SER A 110 -3.01 1.08 -11.86
C SER A 110 -1.97 0.16 -12.48
N ASN A 111 -2.37 -1.01 -13.00
CA ASN A 111 -1.46 -2.06 -13.48
C ASN A 111 -0.51 -2.60 -12.40
N GLY A 112 -0.77 -2.34 -11.11
CA GLY A 112 0.01 -2.78 -9.96
C GLY A 112 -0.02 -4.30 -9.70
N LEU A 113 -0.96 -5.03 -10.32
CA LEU A 113 -0.96 -6.51 -10.25
C LEU A 113 0.19 -7.15 -11.04
N ASN A 114 0.88 -6.40 -11.90
CA ASN A 114 2.04 -6.87 -12.63
C ASN A 114 3.32 -6.67 -11.82
N MET A 115 3.68 -7.70 -11.03
CA MET A 115 4.90 -7.70 -10.24
C MET A 115 6.09 -8.26 -11.05
N PRO A 116 7.16 -7.47 -11.30
CA PRO A 116 8.32 -7.96 -12.01
C PRO A 116 9.14 -8.91 -11.13
N ILE A 117 9.48 -10.09 -11.65
CA ILE A 117 10.47 -10.96 -11.04
C ILE A 117 11.85 -10.33 -11.26
N ARG A 118 12.53 -9.96 -10.18
CA ARG A 118 13.86 -9.34 -10.24
C ARG A 118 14.94 -10.42 -10.12
N PRO A 119 15.98 -10.41 -10.98
CA PRO A 119 17.08 -11.35 -10.85
C PRO A 119 17.83 -11.13 -9.53
N PRO A 120 18.26 -12.21 -8.85
CA PRO A 120 19.13 -12.13 -7.68
C PRO A 120 20.36 -11.24 -7.93
N LYS A 121 20.70 -10.37 -6.97
CA LYS A 121 21.92 -9.54 -7.00
C LYS A 121 22.62 -9.59 -5.65
N GLY A 122 23.87 -10.07 -5.66
CA GLY A 122 24.71 -10.18 -4.45
C GLY A 122 24.25 -11.26 -3.48
N ASP A 123 24.83 -11.24 -2.28
CA ASP A 123 24.48 -12.16 -1.21
C ASP A 123 23.26 -11.64 -0.42
N GLN A 124 22.43 -12.58 0.06
CA GLN A 124 21.29 -12.24 0.91
C GLN A 124 21.77 -11.53 2.17
N PHE A 125 20.97 -10.59 2.69
CA PHE A 125 21.37 -9.77 3.85
C PHE A 125 21.82 -10.61 5.05
N TYR A 126 21.15 -11.73 5.30
CA TYR A 126 21.46 -12.64 6.41
C TYR A 126 22.77 -13.43 6.21
N ASP A 127 23.20 -13.63 4.97
CA ASP A 127 24.40 -14.42 4.63
C ASP A 127 25.66 -13.55 4.57
N ARG A 128 25.52 -12.22 4.59
CA ARG A 128 26.67 -11.29 4.53
C ARG A 128 27.65 -11.43 5.70
N LYS A 129 27.21 -12.02 6.82
CA LYS A 129 28.04 -12.22 8.03
C LYS A 129 28.76 -13.57 8.04
N ILE A 130 28.53 -14.43 7.04
CA ILE A 130 29.14 -15.77 6.93
C ILE A 130 30.45 -15.72 6.12
N LYS A 131 30.75 -14.58 5.50
CA LYS A 131 32.04 -14.27 4.85
C LYS A 131 32.89 -13.40 5.76
#